data_AF-A0A2T5FZQ0-F1
#
_entry.id   AF-A0A2T5FZQ0-F1
#
_cell.length_a   1.000
_cell.length_b   1.000
_cell.length_c   1.000
_cell.angle_alpha   90.00
_cell.angle_beta   90.00
_cell.angle_gamma   90.00
#
_symmetry.space_group_name_H-M   'P 1'
#
loop_
_entity.id
_entity.type
_entity.pdbx_description
1 polymer ?
#
loop_
_entity_poly.entity_id
_entity_poly.type
_entity_poly.pdbx_seq_one_letter_code
_entity_poly.pdbx_strand_id
1 'polypeptide(L)'
;MSPSASIGDGTVVLAGAVIGPSARIGRSSIVNHAASVDHDCTVGDYVNICPGARLAGAVHVEEGTFIGLNAAILQGLHIGHDAVIGAGAVVIANVDAGRTVVGNPARQIISTMKR
;
A
#
# COMPACT_ATOMS: atom_id res chain seq x y z
N MET A 1 -8.06 -8.60 11.86
CA MET A 1 -7.18 -7.50 12.30
C MET A 1 -6.54 -7.90 13.63
N SER A 2 -5.24 -7.66 13.80
CA SER A 2 -4.56 -7.83 15.08
C SER A 2 -5.10 -6.85 16.15
N PRO A 3 -5.24 -7.25 17.42
CA PRO A 3 -5.63 -6.33 18.50
C PRO A 3 -4.72 -5.12 18.70
N SER A 4 -3.45 -5.22 18.27
CA SER A 4 -2.46 -4.14 18.38
C SER A 4 -2.42 -3.18 17.19
N ALA A 5 -3.24 -3.42 16.15
CA ALA A 5 -3.32 -2.54 14.99
C ALA A 5 -4.22 -1.33 15.27
N SER A 6 -3.97 -0.22 14.57
CA SER A 6 -4.81 1.00 14.65
C SER A 6 -5.31 1.42 13.27
N ILE A 7 -6.58 1.84 13.20
CA ILE A 7 -7.24 2.31 11.98
C ILE A 7 -7.75 3.73 12.23
N GLY A 8 -7.43 4.66 11.33
CA GLY A 8 -7.92 6.03 11.35
C GLY A 8 -9.37 6.16 10.88
N ASP A 9 -10.01 7.27 11.26
CA ASP A 9 -11.40 7.55 10.95
C ASP A 9 -11.70 7.53 9.45
N GLY A 10 -12.88 6.99 9.09
CA GLY A 10 -13.34 6.89 7.71
C GLY A 10 -12.64 5.84 6.85
N THR A 11 -11.64 5.14 7.39
CA THR A 11 -10.98 4.04 6.67
C THR A 11 -11.90 2.83 6.55
N VAL A 12 -11.92 2.25 5.35
CA VAL A 12 -12.75 1.09 5.04
C VAL A 12 -11.86 -0.15 4.92
N VAL A 13 -12.21 -1.20 5.66
CA VAL A 13 -11.55 -2.52 5.58
C VAL A 13 -12.55 -3.53 5.02
N LEU A 14 -12.22 -4.11 3.87
CA LEU A 14 -13.12 -5.00 3.13
C LEU A 14 -12.86 -6.48 3.45
N ALA A 15 -13.74 -7.35 2.95
CA ALA A 15 -13.75 -8.77 3.30
C ALA A 15 -12.44 -9.48 2.95
N GLY A 16 -11.95 -10.31 3.88
CA GLY A 16 -10.71 -11.07 3.72
C GLY A 16 -9.42 -10.26 3.88
N ALA A 17 -9.50 -8.93 4.11
CA ALA A 17 -8.32 -8.14 4.39
C ALA A 17 -7.65 -8.56 5.71
N VAL A 18 -6.32 -8.58 5.72
CA VAL A 18 -5.50 -8.90 6.91
C VAL A 18 -4.70 -7.68 7.31
N ILE A 19 -4.79 -7.30 8.58
CA ILE A 19 -4.01 -6.20 9.17
C ILE A 19 -3.22 -6.81 10.33
N GLY A 20 -1.90 -6.80 10.20
CA GLY A 20 -0.93 -7.42 11.09
C GLY A 20 -0.68 -6.64 12.37
N PRO A 21 0.10 -7.20 13.30
CA PRO A 21 0.42 -6.57 14.58
C PRO A 21 1.12 -5.22 14.42
N SER A 22 0.77 -4.24 15.26
CA SER A 22 1.39 -2.91 15.28
C SER A 22 1.25 -2.10 13.98
N ALA A 23 0.51 -2.60 12.99
CA ALA A 23 0.24 -1.88 11.76
C ALA A 23 -0.66 -0.66 12.06
N ARG A 24 -0.33 0.48 11.44
CA ARG A 24 -1.07 1.74 11.60
C ARG A 24 -1.59 2.15 10.23
N ILE A 25 -2.90 2.35 10.14
CA ILE A 25 -3.56 2.81 8.91
C ILE A 25 -4.18 4.17 9.19
N GLY A 26 -3.88 5.16 8.34
CA GLY A 26 -4.39 6.51 8.42
C GLY A 26 -5.89 6.61 8.17
N ARG A 27 -6.38 7.83 8.01
CA ARG A 27 -7.79 8.18 7.81
C ARG A 27 -8.19 8.04 6.35
N SER A 28 -9.47 7.74 6.12
CA SER A 28 -10.08 7.71 4.78
C SER A 28 -9.32 6.85 3.76
N SER A 29 -8.59 5.84 4.24
CA SER A 29 -7.88 4.86 3.42
C SER A 29 -8.79 3.68 3.10
N ILE A 30 -8.42 2.87 2.11
CA ILE A 30 -9.15 1.67 1.73
C ILE A 30 -8.20 0.48 1.78
N VAL A 31 -8.52 -0.50 2.61
CA VAL A 31 -7.87 -1.82 2.63
C VAL A 31 -8.82 -2.81 1.96
N ASN A 32 -8.59 -3.08 0.69
CA ASN A 32 -9.56 -3.77 -0.14
C ASN A 32 -9.56 -5.29 0.04
N HIS A 33 -10.46 -5.97 -0.69
CA HIS A 33 -10.69 -7.40 -0.54
C HIS A 33 -9.40 -8.22 -0.63
N ALA A 34 -9.18 -9.10 0.35
CA ALA A 34 -8.00 -9.96 0.43
C ALA A 34 -6.64 -9.24 0.38
N ALA A 35 -6.59 -7.92 0.61
CA ALA A 35 -5.33 -7.20 0.78
C ALA A 35 -4.70 -7.50 2.14
N SER A 36 -3.37 -7.46 2.24
CA SER A 36 -2.66 -7.66 3.51
C SER A 36 -1.69 -6.53 3.81
N VAL A 37 -1.82 -5.97 5.01
CA VAL A 37 -0.88 -5.01 5.62
C VAL A 37 -0.19 -5.75 6.77
N ASP A 38 1.07 -6.16 6.58
CA ASP A 38 1.76 -6.99 7.58
C ASP A 38 2.26 -6.17 8.78
N HIS A 39 2.98 -6.81 9.70
CA HIS A 39 3.42 -6.24 10.97
C HIS A 39 4.23 -4.95 10.79
N ASP A 40 4.08 -4.01 11.72
CA ASP A 40 4.84 -2.75 11.80
C ASP A 40 4.71 -1.82 10.58
N CYS A 41 3.77 -2.09 9.66
CA CYS A 41 3.52 -1.18 8.54
C CYS A 41 2.91 0.14 9.02
N THR A 42 3.25 1.24 8.34
CA THR A 42 2.60 2.54 8.52
C THR A 42 2.03 2.97 7.19
N VAL A 43 0.71 3.14 7.13
CA VAL A 43 -0.03 3.57 5.95
C VAL A 43 -0.65 4.93 6.25
N GLY A 44 -0.37 5.92 5.40
CA GLY A 44 -0.87 7.29 5.52
C GLY A 44 -2.37 7.43 5.26
N ASP A 45 -2.83 8.68 5.23
CA ASP A 45 -4.21 9.03 4.92
C ASP A 45 -4.50 8.85 3.41
N TYR A 46 -5.76 8.63 3.06
CA TYR A 46 -6.22 8.56 1.66
C TYR A 46 -5.48 7.54 0.77
N VAL A 47 -4.92 6.49 1.35
CA VAL A 47 -4.23 5.41 0.62
C VAL A 47 -5.25 4.39 0.13
N ASN A 48 -5.11 3.97 -1.13
CA ASN A 48 -5.92 2.89 -1.68
C ASN A 48 -5.08 1.63 -1.88
N ILE A 49 -5.28 0.63 -1.02
CA ILE A 49 -4.66 -0.68 -1.12
C ILE A 49 -5.63 -1.61 -1.84
N CYS A 50 -5.44 -1.79 -3.15
CA CYS A 50 -6.37 -2.52 -4.02
C CYS A 50 -6.48 -4.01 -3.68
N PRO A 51 -7.51 -4.70 -4.23
CA PRO A 51 -7.73 -6.11 -3.93
C PRO A 51 -6.50 -6.98 -4.14
N GLY A 52 -6.21 -7.84 -3.17
CA GLY A 52 -5.09 -8.79 -3.20
C GLY A 52 -3.69 -8.17 -3.11
N ALA A 53 -3.56 -6.84 -2.95
CA ALA A 53 -2.26 -6.21 -2.74
C ALA A 53 -1.66 -6.62 -1.38
N ARG A 54 -0.34 -6.80 -1.34
CA ARG A 54 0.39 -7.30 -0.16
C ARG A 54 1.53 -6.37 0.20
N LEU A 55 1.50 -5.80 1.40
CA LEU A 55 2.63 -5.10 2.00
C LEU A 55 3.28 -6.04 3.02
N ALA A 56 4.56 -6.36 2.81
CA ALA A 56 5.35 -7.12 3.78
C ALA A 56 5.66 -6.25 5.02
N GLY A 57 6.31 -6.83 6.03
CA GLY A 57 6.55 -6.16 7.31
C GLY A 57 7.27 -4.81 7.18
N ALA A 58 6.98 -3.90 8.11
CA ALA A 58 7.65 -2.60 8.24
C ALA A 58 7.62 -1.71 6.98
N VAL A 59 6.66 -1.89 6.08
CA VAL A 59 6.50 -1.02 4.90
C VAL A 59 5.88 0.32 5.32
N HIS A 60 6.44 1.41 4.81
CA HIS A 60 5.91 2.76 5.00
C HIS A 60 5.27 3.26 3.71
N VAL A 61 3.99 3.57 3.74
CA VAL A 61 3.23 4.13 2.61
C VAL A 61 2.71 5.50 2.99
N GLU A 62 3.10 6.52 2.25
CA GLU A 62 2.66 7.89 2.48
C GLU A 62 1.29 8.18 1.85
N GLU A 63 0.76 9.36 2.19
CA GLU A 63 -0.58 9.83 1.83
C GLU A 63 -0.89 9.77 0.32
N GLY A 64 -2.14 9.49 -0.03
CA GLY A 64 -2.62 9.59 -1.42
C GLY A 64 -2.05 8.53 -2.39
N THR A 65 -1.29 7.58 -1.86
CA THR A 65 -0.66 6.50 -2.63
C THR A 65 -1.70 5.48 -3.10
N PHE A 66 -1.51 4.99 -4.33
CA PHE A 66 -2.32 3.93 -4.92
C PHE A 66 -1.50 2.64 -5.05
N ILE A 67 -1.90 1.57 -4.35
CA ILE A 67 -1.29 0.26 -4.45
C ILE A 67 -2.17 -0.64 -5.32
N GLY A 68 -1.71 -0.97 -6.52
CA GLY A 68 -2.50 -1.68 -7.53
C GLY A 68 -2.86 -3.12 -7.18
N LEU A 69 -3.87 -3.63 -7.90
CA LEU A 69 -4.40 -5.00 -7.77
C LEU A 69 -3.27 -6.04 -7.74
N ASN A 70 -3.25 -6.92 -6.74
CA ASN A 70 -2.23 -7.97 -6.59
C ASN A 70 -0.77 -7.48 -6.61
N ALA A 71 -0.49 -6.19 -6.34
CA ALA A 71 0.88 -5.73 -6.17
C ALA A 71 1.49 -6.30 -4.88
N ALA A 72 2.80 -6.53 -4.89
CA ALA A 72 3.57 -6.98 -3.73
C ALA A 72 4.69 -5.99 -3.41
N ILE A 73 4.77 -5.53 -2.16
CA ILE A 73 5.82 -4.63 -1.68
C ILE A 73 6.68 -5.39 -0.67
N LEU A 74 7.99 -5.45 -0.93
CA LEU A 74 8.95 -6.11 -0.06
C LEU A 74 9.14 -5.37 1.27
N GLN A 75 9.66 -6.11 2.25
CA GLN A 75 9.78 -5.67 3.64
C GLN A 75 10.63 -4.40 3.77
N GLY A 76 10.21 -3.49 4.66
CA GLY A 76 10.98 -2.33 5.06
C GLY A 76 11.08 -1.22 4.02
N LEU A 77 10.33 -1.29 2.93
CA LEU A 77 10.37 -0.29 1.87
C LEU A 77 9.53 0.94 2.20
N HIS A 78 9.95 2.08 1.65
CA HIS A 78 9.24 3.36 1.69
C HIS A 78 8.61 3.67 0.33
N ILE A 79 7.32 3.99 0.34
CA ILE A 79 6.52 4.39 -0.82
C ILE A 79 6.04 5.82 -0.57
N GLY A 80 6.60 6.76 -1.32
CA GLY A 80 6.33 8.19 -1.17
C GLY A 80 4.92 8.60 -1.59
N HIS A 81 4.49 9.77 -1.12
CA HIS A 81 3.12 10.25 -1.30
C HIS A 81 2.73 10.34 -2.77
N ASP A 82 1.45 10.13 -3.07
CA ASP A 82 0.90 10.13 -4.43
C ASP A 82 1.55 9.13 -5.42
N ALA A 83 2.39 8.20 -4.94
CA ALA A 83 2.95 7.17 -5.80
C ALA A 83 1.85 6.23 -6.34
N VAL A 84 2.15 5.59 -7.46
CA VAL A 84 1.27 4.61 -8.11
C VAL A 84 2.05 3.32 -8.30
N ILE A 85 1.64 2.28 -7.59
CA ILE A 85 2.14 0.93 -7.81
C ILE A 85 1.18 0.24 -8.77
N GLY A 86 1.67 -0.16 -9.94
CA GLY A 86 0.85 -0.84 -10.95
C GLY A 86 0.31 -2.18 -10.47
N ALA A 87 -0.78 -2.64 -11.10
CA ALA A 87 -1.32 -3.96 -10.85
C ALA A 87 -0.26 -5.05 -11.12
N GLY A 88 -0.15 -6.02 -10.22
CA GLY A 88 0.80 -7.13 -10.29
C GLY A 88 2.26 -6.75 -10.14
N ALA A 89 2.58 -5.49 -9.78
CA ALA A 89 3.96 -5.06 -9.64
C ALA A 89 4.62 -5.68 -8.40
N VAL A 90 5.91 -6.03 -8.51
CA VAL A 90 6.73 -6.52 -7.39
C VAL A 90 7.78 -5.48 -7.04
N VAL A 91 7.51 -4.70 -6.00
CA VAL A 91 8.32 -3.56 -5.57
C VAL A 91 9.45 -4.04 -4.67
N ILE A 92 10.68 -3.94 -5.18
CA ILE A 92 11.91 -4.41 -4.52
C ILE A 92 12.84 -3.27 -4.07
N ALA A 93 12.40 -2.02 -4.21
CA ALA A 93 13.14 -0.82 -3.82
C ALA A 93 12.16 0.30 -3.46
N ASN A 94 12.63 1.31 -2.72
CA ASN A 94 11.83 2.49 -2.38
C ASN A 94 11.30 3.18 -3.65
N VAL A 95 10.14 3.81 -3.52
CA VAL A 95 9.48 4.53 -4.61
C VAL A 95 9.33 5.98 -4.19
N ASP A 96 9.95 6.90 -4.93
CA ASP A 96 9.82 8.33 -4.67
C ASP A 96 8.38 8.81 -4.85
N ALA A 97 8.05 9.92 -4.19
CA ALA A 97 6.75 10.57 -4.28
C ALA A 97 6.33 10.87 -5.73
N GLY A 98 5.04 10.69 -6.02
CA GLY A 98 4.43 10.93 -7.33
C GLY A 98 4.91 10.01 -8.45
N ARG A 99 5.77 9.03 -8.17
CA ARG A 99 6.27 8.10 -9.20
C ARG A 99 5.29 6.98 -9.45
N THR A 100 5.25 6.53 -10.70
CA THR A 100 4.54 5.32 -11.10
C THR A 100 5.56 4.22 -11.38
N VAL A 101 5.39 3.05 -10.75
CA VAL A 101 6.22 1.86 -10.99
C VAL A 101 5.34 0.68 -11.40
N VAL A 102 5.80 -0.13 -12.34
CA VAL A 102 5.06 -1.30 -12.87
C VAL A 102 6.00 -2.48 -13.12
N GLY A 103 5.45 -3.68 -13.22
CA GLY A 103 6.17 -4.90 -13.62
C GLY A 103 6.81 -5.69 -12.47
N ASN A 104 7.46 -6.78 -12.83
CA ASN A 104 8.20 -7.66 -11.91
C ASN A 104 9.62 -7.92 -12.47
N PRO A 105 10.67 -7.34 -11.89
CA PRO A 105 10.63 -6.39 -10.77
C PRO A 105 10.05 -5.03 -11.19
N ALA A 106 9.46 -4.30 -10.24
CA ALA A 106 8.86 -3.01 -10.51
C ALA A 106 9.93 -2.01 -11.00
N ARG A 107 9.59 -1.27 -12.06
CA ARG A 107 10.42 -0.21 -12.64
C ARG A 107 9.59 1.03 -12.86
N GLN A 108 10.23 2.18 -12.64
CA GLN A 108 9.60 3.48 -12.89
C GLN A 108 9.28 3.61 -14.38
N ILE A 109 8.09 4.13 -14.67
CA ILE A 109 7.67 4.52 -16.00
C ILE A 109 7.36 6.02 -16.03
N ILE A 110 7.48 6.62 -17.21
CA ILE A 110 6.94 7.95 -17.46
C ILE A 110 5.46 7.74 -17.78
N SER A 111 4.60 7.90 -16.78
CA SER A 111 3.15 7.83 -16.99
C SER A 111 2.66 9.13 -17.64
N THR A 112 2.05 9.03 -18.82
CA THR A 112 1.28 10.12 -19.46
C THR A 112 -0.18 10.12 -19.05
N MET A 113 -0.64 9.12 -18.27
CA MET A 113 -2.01 9.07 -17.76
C MET A 113 -2.14 10.01 -16.55
N LYS A 114 -2.95 11.07 -16.71
CA LYS A 114 -3.42 11.91 -15.61
C LYS A 114 -4.53 11.18 -14.86
N ARG A 115 -4.48 11.24 -13.53
CA ARG A 115 -5.59 10.85 -12.64
C ARG A 115 -6.82 11.70 -12.92
#